data_AF-A0A2F0A651-F1
#
_entry.id   AF-A0A2F0A651-F1
#
_cell.length_a   1.000
_cell.length_b   1.000
_cell.length_c   1.000
_cell.angle_alpha   90.00
_cell.angle_beta   90.00
_cell.angle_gamma   90.00
#
_symmetry.space_group_name_H-M   'P 1'
#
loop_
_entity.id
_entity.type
_entity.pdbx_description
1 polymer ?
#
loop_
_entity_poly.entity_id
_entity_poly.type
_entity_poly.pdbx_seq_one_letter_code
_entity_poly.pdbx_strand_id
1 'polypeptide(L)'
;MDKMTKIILASAIAITLVGVVFIMGLVMKLSTATTENSNLVKQITDQNSSIKDNNAEVEKQMQAALSKQKIENDLRIEELRKEMKVASDAASADLQAVKAERAQLTETIAAKLEKKEDELTPLQKKIREAPAIAKVVAVKEALGFVVIDAGSAKGIEKGSRFNIRRDKFIVAEVEIDEVVDSTNSIGNIDIDKKPPGINIREGDEIIGYPIF
;
A
#
# COMPACT_ATOMS: atom_id res chain seq x y z
N MET A 1 -74.35 -93.18 -5.95
CA MET A 1 -73.91 -91.80 -6.24
C MET A 1 -73.55 -91.73 -7.72
N ASP A 2 -74.26 -90.90 -8.49
CA ASP A 2 -74.07 -90.73 -9.93
C ASP A 2 -72.70 -90.09 -10.26
N LYS A 3 -72.17 -90.37 -11.45
CA LYS A 3 -70.87 -89.91 -11.96
C LYS A 3 -70.77 -88.39 -12.00
N MET A 4 -71.87 -87.70 -12.34
CA MET A 4 -71.93 -86.23 -12.37
C MET A 4 -71.79 -85.61 -10.97
N THR A 5 -72.43 -86.20 -9.95
CA THR A 5 -72.33 -85.71 -8.56
C THR A 5 -70.92 -85.81 -8.01
N LYS A 6 -70.17 -86.88 -8.37
CA LYS A 6 -68.77 -87.05 -7.96
C LYS A 6 -67.84 -86.00 -8.59
N ILE A 7 -68.08 -85.62 -9.84
CA ILE A 7 -67.26 -84.61 -10.55
C ILE A 7 -67.46 -83.21 -9.94
N ILE A 8 -68.72 -82.84 -9.66
CA ILE A 8 -69.04 -81.53 -9.04
C ILE A 8 -68.41 -81.45 -7.64
N LEU A 9 -68.56 -82.50 -6.82
CA LEU A 9 -67.97 -82.54 -5.48
C LEU A 9 -66.44 -82.46 -5.52
N ALA A 10 -65.79 -83.18 -6.45
CA ALA A 10 -64.34 -83.12 -6.63
C ALA A 10 -63.86 -81.71 -7.04
N SER A 11 -64.57 -81.04 -7.95
CA SER A 11 -64.23 -79.66 -8.35
C SER A 11 -64.41 -78.64 -7.22
N ALA A 12 -65.47 -78.77 -6.42
CA ALA A 12 -65.71 -77.90 -5.27
C ALA A 12 -64.60 -78.06 -4.22
N ILE A 13 -64.22 -79.31 -3.92
CA ILE A 13 -63.10 -79.60 -3.03
C ILE A 13 -61.80 -79.00 -3.58
N ALA A 14 -61.52 -79.17 -4.88
CA ALA A 14 -60.31 -78.61 -5.50
C ALA A 14 -60.25 -77.08 -5.43
N ILE A 15 -61.34 -76.37 -5.75
CA ILE A 15 -61.41 -74.90 -5.69
C ILE A 15 -61.21 -74.42 -4.24
N THR A 16 -61.82 -75.12 -3.27
CA THR A 16 -61.69 -74.77 -1.85
C THR A 16 -60.25 -74.96 -1.38
N LEU A 17 -59.61 -76.07 -1.76
CA LEU A 17 -58.20 -76.32 -1.44
C LEU A 17 -57.27 -75.26 -2.05
N VAL A 18 -57.47 -74.89 -3.32
CA VAL A 18 -56.70 -73.83 -3.98
C VAL A 18 -56.90 -72.48 -3.27
N GLY A 19 -58.13 -72.15 -2.90
CA GLY A 19 -58.43 -70.93 -2.14
C GLY A 19 -57.76 -70.89 -0.77
N VAL A 20 -57.79 -71.99 -0.03
CA VAL A 20 -57.11 -72.09 1.29
C VAL A 20 -55.60 -71.93 1.15
N VAL A 21 -54.97 -72.58 0.16
CA VAL A 21 -53.52 -72.44 -0.09
C VAL A 21 -53.15 -71.01 -0.46
N PHE A 22 -53.96 -70.34 -1.29
CA PHE A 22 -53.72 -68.94 -1.67
C PHE A 22 -53.84 -67.98 -0.48
N ILE A 23 -54.89 -68.15 0.35
CA ILE A 23 -55.09 -67.36 1.57
C ILE A 23 -53.93 -67.60 2.55
N MET A 24 -53.50 -68.86 2.74
CA MET A 24 -52.38 -69.19 3.60
C MET A 24 -51.08 -68.53 3.12
N GLY A 25 -50.85 -68.47 1.81
CA GLY A 25 -49.72 -67.75 1.21
C GLY A 25 -49.75 -66.24 1.49
N LEU A 26 -50.93 -65.61 1.43
CA LEU A 26 -51.09 -64.19 1.80
C LEU A 26 -50.87 -63.95 3.29
N VAL A 27 -51.39 -64.84 4.15
CA VAL A 27 -51.22 -64.77 5.60
C VAL A 27 -49.74 -64.93 5.98
N MET A 28 -49.01 -65.84 5.34
CA MET A 28 -47.56 -65.98 5.55
C MET A 28 -46.82 -64.72 5.15
N LYS A 29 -47.10 -64.14 3.97
CA LYS A 29 -46.48 -62.88 3.53
C LYS A 29 -46.77 -61.72 4.49
N LEU A 30 -48.01 -61.60 4.97
CA LEU A 30 -48.39 -60.59 5.95
C LEU A 30 -47.66 -60.78 7.29
N SER A 31 -47.52 -62.03 7.74
CA SER A 31 -46.77 -62.36 8.96
C SER A 31 -45.28 -62.03 8.83
N THR A 32 -44.67 -62.33 7.68
CA THR A 32 -43.26 -61.97 7.40
C THR A 32 -43.08 -60.46 7.40
N ALA A 33 -43.93 -59.72 6.68
CA ALA A 33 -43.87 -58.26 6.63
C ALA A 33 -44.10 -57.62 8.01
N THR A 34 -44.98 -58.18 8.84
CA THR A 34 -45.21 -57.70 10.21
C THR A 34 -43.98 -57.91 11.10
N THR A 35 -43.29 -59.04 10.91
CA THR A 35 -42.06 -59.35 11.66
C THR A 35 -40.91 -58.44 11.24
N GLU A 36 -40.75 -58.21 9.93
CA GLU A 36 -39.77 -57.28 9.38
C GLU A 36 -40.00 -55.85 9.90
N ASN A 37 -41.24 -55.35 9.85
CA ASN A 37 -41.59 -54.04 10.38
C ASN A 37 -41.30 -53.91 11.89
N SER A 38 -41.59 -54.95 12.67
CA SER A 38 -41.28 -54.97 14.11
C SER A 38 -39.77 -54.88 14.36
N ASN A 39 -38.97 -55.62 13.59
CA ASN A 39 -37.51 -55.57 13.68
C ASN A 39 -36.95 -54.20 13.26
N LEU A 40 -37.49 -53.60 12.19
CA LEU A 40 -37.11 -52.26 11.75
C LEU A 40 -37.43 -51.20 12.82
N VAL A 41 -38.62 -51.26 13.44
CA VAL A 41 -39.00 -50.34 14.52
C VAL A 41 -38.07 -50.48 15.73
N LYS A 42 -37.70 -51.71 16.11
CA LYS A 42 -36.71 -51.94 17.18
C LYS A 42 -35.35 -51.34 16.82
N GLN A 43 -34.85 -51.62 15.61
CA GLN A 43 -33.58 -51.07 15.15
C GLN A 43 -33.57 -49.53 15.15
N ILE A 44 -34.65 -48.90 14.67
CA ILE A 44 -34.80 -47.44 14.71
C ILE A 44 -34.80 -46.92 16.14
N THR A 45 -35.48 -47.63 17.05
CA THR A 45 -35.54 -47.23 18.48
C THR A 45 -34.15 -47.30 19.13
N ASP A 46 -33.42 -48.38 18.89
CA ASP A 46 -32.06 -48.57 19.42
C ASP A 46 -31.08 -47.54 18.82
N GLN A 47 -31.19 -47.27 17.52
CA GLN A 47 -30.42 -46.23 16.84
C GLN A 47 -30.73 -44.84 17.39
N ASN A 48 -31.99 -44.51 17.61
CA ASN A 48 -32.39 -43.22 18.19
C ASN A 48 -31.87 -43.04 19.62
N SER A 49 -31.84 -44.11 20.42
CA SER A 49 -31.21 -44.07 21.75
C SER A 49 -29.72 -43.81 21.66
N SER A 50 -29.02 -44.52 20.76
CA SER A 50 -27.58 -44.34 20.54
C SER A 50 -27.24 -42.94 20.04
N ILE A 51 -28.04 -42.38 19.13
CA ILE A 51 -27.88 -40.99 18.63
C ILE A 51 -28.07 -40.00 19.78
N LYS A 52 -29.05 -40.21 20.65
CA LYS A 52 -29.29 -39.34 21.80
C LYS A 52 -28.09 -39.32 22.75
N ASP A 53 -27.53 -40.48 23.06
CA ASP A 53 -26.37 -40.58 23.95
C ASP A 53 -25.12 -39.96 23.32
N ASN A 54 -24.88 -40.20 22.03
CA ASN A 54 -23.79 -39.57 21.28
C ASN A 54 -23.92 -38.05 21.23
N ASN A 55 -25.13 -37.52 21.01
CA ASN A 55 -25.37 -36.08 21.00
C ASN A 55 -25.09 -35.45 22.36
N ALA A 56 -25.51 -36.09 23.46
CA ALA A 56 -25.23 -35.62 24.80
C ALA A 56 -23.71 -35.57 25.08
N GLU A 57 -22.96 -36.57 24.61
CA GLU A 57 -21.50 -36.58 24.74
C GLU A 57 -20.83 -35.50 23.88
N VAL A 58 -21.28 -35.31 22.64
CA VAL A 58 -20.78 -34.24 21.75
C VAL A 58 -21.04 -32.86 22.35
N GLU A 59 -22.22 -32.60 22.91
CA GLU A 59 -22.53 -31.34 23.58
C GLU A 59 -21.62 -31.09 24.78
N LYS A 60 -21.37 -32.12 25.60
CA LYS A 60 -20.48 -32.04 26.75
C LYS A 60 -19.03 -31.75 26.32
N GLN A 61 -18.54 -32.43 25.28
CA GLN A 61 -17.20 -32.19 24.73
C GLN A 61 -17.08 -30.79 24.14
N MET A 62 -18.10 -30.30 23.44
CA MET A 62 -18.14 -28.95 22.89
C MET A 62 -18.10 -27.88 23.99
N GLN A 63 -18.88 -28.06 25.07
CA GLN A 63 -18.84 -27.14 26.22
C GLN A 63 -17.47 -27.15 26.93
N ALA A 64 -16.87 -28.33 27.10
CA ALA A 64 -15.53 -28.45 27.68
C ALA A 64 -14.46 -27.78 26.78
N ALA A 65 -14.55 -27.95 25.46
CA ALA A 65 -13.66 -27.30 24.51
C ALA A 65 -13.80 -25.77 24.52
N LEU A 66 -15.05 -25.26 24.53
CA LEU A 66 -15.32 -23.82 24.58
C LEU A 66 -14.82 -23.17 25.88
N SER A 67 -15.03 -23.82 27.03
CA SER A 67 -14.55 -23.32 28.31
C SER A 67 -13.03 -23.31 28.39
N LYS A 68 -12.36 -24.38 27.90
CA LYS A 68 -10.90 -24.43 27.79
C LYS A 68 -10.37 -23.33 26.88
N GLN A 69 -10.96 -23.17 25.69
CA GLN A 69 -10.56 -22.15 24.72
C GLN A 69 -10.74 -20.73 25.28
N LYS A 70 -11.82 -20.48 26.03
CA LYS A 70 -12.05 -19.19 26.66
C LYS A 70 -10.95 -18.85 27.68
N ILE A 71 -10.58 -19.81 28.52
CA ILE A 71 -9.49 -19.64 29.50
C ILE A 71 -8.16 -19.37 28.78
N GLU A 72 -7.87 -20.12 27.73
CA GLU A 72 -6.65 -19.93 26.93
C GLU A 72 -6.60 -18.56 26.25
N ASN A 73 -7.73 -18.11 25.69
CA ASN A 73 -7.84 -16.78 25.11
C ASN A 73 -7.64 -15.67 26.15
N ASP A 74 -8.25 -15.81 27.34
CA ASP A 74 -8.10 -14.84 28.42
C ASP A 74 -6.63 -14.74 28.88
N LEU A 75 -5.95 -15.88 29.03
CA LEU A 75 -4.51 -15.93 29.34
C LEU A 75 -3.67 -15.28 28.24
N ARG A 76 -3.98 -15.56 26.96
CA ARG A 76 -3.25 -14.97 25.84
C ARG A 76 -3.45 -13.46 25.74
N ILE A 77 -4.65 -12.96 26.05
CA ILE A 77 -4.93 -11.53 26.11
C ILE A 77 -4.11 -10.87 27.22
N GLU A 78 -3.99 -11.49 28.40
CA GLU A 78 -3.15 -10.96 29.47
C GLU A 78 -1.66 -10.94 29.10
N GLU A 79 -1.16 -12.00 28.45
CA GLU A 79 0.21 -12.08 27.98
C GLU A 79 0.50 -11.00 26.92
N LEU A 80 -0.37 -10.86 25.93
CA LEU A 80 -0.27 -9.80 24.91
C LEU A 80 -0.30 -8.39 25.53
N ARG A 81 -1.09 -8.17 26.57
CA ARG A 81 -1.10 -6.88 27.30
C ARG A 81 0.24 -6.62 27.99
N LYS A 82 0.87 -7.64 28.59
CA LYS A 82 2.20 -7.51 29.20
C LYS A 82 3.27 -7.22 28.15
N GLU A 83 3.26 -7.96 27.04
CA GLU A 83 4.17 -7.74 25.92
C GLU A 83 4.02 -6.33 25.32
N MET A 84 2.79 -5.88 25.06
CA MET A 84 2.52 -4.53 24.56
C MET A 84 2.99 -3.45 25.53
N LYS A 85 2.84 -3.66 26.85
CA LYS A 85 3.35 -2.69 27.83
C LYS A 85 4.86 -2.58 27.77
N VAL A 86 5.58 -3.72 27.73
CA VAL A 86 7.05 -3.74 27.60
C VAL A 86 7.49 -3.08 26.29
N ALA A 87 6.83 -3.39 25.18
CA ALA A 87 7.12 -2.79 23.88
C ALA A 87 6.85 -1.28 23.86
N SER A 88 5.77 -0.83 24.49
CA SER A 88 5.44 0.59 24.62
C SER A 88 6.48 1.34 25.46
N ASP A 89 6.88 0.77 26.60
CA ASP A 89 7.89 1.36 27.47
C ASP A 89 9.24 1.47 26.73
N ALA A 90 9.65 0.42 26.01
CA ALA A 90 10.86 0.43 25.17
C ALA A 90 10.79 1.49 24.05
N ALA A 91 9.69 1.52 23.29
CA ALA A 91 9.49 2.50 22.22
C ALA A 91 9.50 3.95 22.75
N SER A 92 8.96 4.17 23.95
CA SER A 92 8.99 5.49 24.59
C SER A 92 10.42 5.92 24.97
N ALA A 93 11.26 4.99 25.43
CA ALA A 93 12.66 5.24 25.74
C ALA A 93 13.47 5.54 24.47
N ASP A 94 13.25 4.77 23.40
CA ASP A 94 13.91 4.97 22.11
C ASP A 94 13.55 6.35 21.51
N LEU A 95 12.26 6.74 21.59
CA LEU A 95 11.83 8.05 21.11
C LEU A 95 12.50 9.20 21.89
N GLN A 96 12.68 9.04 23.19
CA GLN A 96 13.40 10.04 24.00
C GLN A 96 14.88 10.10 23.63
N ALA A 97 15.53 8.96 23.40
CA ALA A 97 16.92 8.89 22.96
C ALA A 97 17.10 9.58 21.58
N VAL A 98 16.24 9.27 20.61
CA VAL A 98 16.27 9.90 19.28
C VAL A 98 16.04 11.40 19.37
N LYS A 99 15.10 11.87 20.22
CA LYS A 99 14.87 13.30 20.44
C LYS A 99 16.10 13.98 21.03
N ALA A 100 16.78 13.34 21.99
CA ALA A 100 18.00 13.87 22.59
C ALA A 100 19.16 13.97 21.58
N GLU A 101 19.36 12.93 20.76
CA GLU A 101 20.38 12.95 19.69
C GLU A 101 20.10 14.05 18.66
N ARG A 102 18.83 14.19 18.23
CA ARG A 102 18.42 15.23 17.27
C ARG A 102 18.62 16.64 17.81
N ALA A 103 18.40 16.86 19.11
CA ALA A 103 18.66 18.14 19.75
C ALA A 103 20.16 18.50 19.69
N GLN A 104 21.05 17.55 20.03
CA GLN A 104 22.51 17.76 19.99
C GLN A 104 23.03 17.99 18.56
N LEU A 105 22.50 17.25 17.58
CA LEU A 105 22.82 17.44 16.16
C LEU A 105 22.40 18.82 15.66
N THR A 106 21.21 19.30 16.08
CA THR A 106 20.70 20.62 15.68
C THR A 106 21.59 21.74 16.24
N GLU A 107 21.99 21.62 17.51
CA GLU A 107 22.91 22.58 18.14
C GLU A 107 24.28 22.60 17.46
N THR A 108 24.82 21.41 17.10
CA THR A 108 26.09 21.29 16.40
C THR A 108 26.04 21.87 14.99
N ILE A 109 24.92 21.68 14.28
CA ILE A 109 24.71 22.22 12.94
C ILE A 109 24.57 23.74 13.00
N ALA A 110 23.81 24.27 13.96
CA ALA A 110 23.66 25.72 14.16
C ALA A 110 25.01 26.39 14.42
N ALA A 111 25.81 25.84 15.35
CA ALA A 111 27.14 26.35 15.65
C ALA A 111 28.11 26.31 14.45
N LYS A 112 27.95 25.31 13.56
CA LYS A 112 28.80 25.16 12.36
C LYS A 112 28.36 26.05 11.20
N LEU A 113 27.07 26.40 11.13
CA LEU A 113 26.51 27.32 10.13
C LEU A 113 26.82 28.77 10.47
N GLU A 114 26.64 29.21 11.72
CA GLU A 114 26.99 30.58 12.14
C GLU A 114 28.46 30.90 11.84
N LYS A 115 29.36 29.94 12.02
CA LYS A 115 30.79 30.13 11.75
C LYS A 115 31.15 30.21 10.25
N LYS A 116 30.23 29.87 9.35
CA LYS A 116 30.46 29.80 7.89
C LYS A 116 29.79 30.96 7.13
N GLU A 117 28.88 31.70 7.75
CA GLU A 117 28.20 32.82 7.09
C GLU A 117 29.07 34.07 6.92
N ASP A 118 30.12 34.25 7.74
CA ASP A 118 30.95 35.46 7.70
C ASP A 118 32.14 35.42 6.71
N GLU A 119 32.57 34.23 6.26
CA GLU A 119 33.72 34.12 5.35
C GLU A 119 33.28 33.87 3.90
N LEU A 120 33.11 34.98 3.15
CA LEU A 120 33.00 34.91 1.69
C LEU A 120 34.21 34.18 1.10
N THR A 121 33.94 33.15 0.30
CA THR A 121 35.00 32.43 -0.42
C THR A 121 35.77 33.40 -1.34
N PRO A 122 37.06 33.16 -1.63
CA PRO A 122 37.85 34.03 -2.50
C PRO A 122 37.18 34.31 -3.85
N LEU A 123 36.47 33.33 -4.41
CA LEU A 123 35.73 33.47 -5.66
C LEU A 123 34.50 34.38 -5.50
N GLN A 124 33.75 34.27 -4.39
CA GLN A 124 32.61 35.14 -4.11
C GLN A 124 33.02 36.60 -3.90
N LYS A 125 34.21 36.85 -3.31
CA LYS A 125 34.77 38.21 -3.19
C LYS A 125 35.05 38.80 -4.57
N LYS A 126 35.75 38.05 -5.44
CA LYS A 126 36.00 38.46 -6.83
C LYS A 126 34.72 38.71 -7.61
N ILE A 127 33.75 37.80 -7.50
CA ILE A 127 32.45 37.96 -8.15
C ILE A 127 31.80 39.24 -7.69
N ARG A 128 31.77 39.56 -6.39
CA ARG A 128 31.14 40.78 -5.86
C ARG A 128 31.89 42.07 -6.26
N GLU A 129 33.22 42.02 -6.31
CA GLU A 129 34.06 43.18 -6.60
C GLU A 129 34.21 43.48 -8.10
N ALA A 130 33.81 42.56 -8.98
CA ALA A 130 33.85 42.77 -10.42
C ALA A 130 32.98 43.97 -10.85
N PRO A 131 33.47 44.84 -11.74
CA PRO A 131 32.69 45.98 -12.23
C PRO A 131 31.51 45.50 -13.08
N ALA A 132 30.33 46.08 -12.83
CA ALA A 132 29.14 45.84 -13.65
C ALA A 132 29.24 46.63 -14.96
N ILE A 133 29.10 45.93 -16.08
CA ILE A 133 29.16 46.46 -17.44
C ILE A 133 27.75 46.90 -17.90
N ALA A 134 26.75 46.09 -17.53
CA ALA A 134 25.36 46.27 -17.93
C ALA A 134 24.41 45.66 -16.89
N LYS A 135 23.12 45.78 -17.15
CA LYS A 135 22.03 45.13 -16.44
C LYS A 135 21.11 44.42 -17.43
N VAL A 136 20.49 43.35 -16.95
CA VAL A 136 19.44 42.64 -17.67
C VAL A 136 18.17 43.50 -17.66
N VAL A 137 17.67 43.86 -18.83
CA VAL A 137 16.45 44.67 -19.01
C VAL A 137 15.23 43.80 -19.22
N ALA A 138 15.39 42.69 -19.94
CA ALA A 138 14.31 41.75 -20.20
C ALA A 138 14.85 40.33 -20.30
N VAL A 139 14.04 39.37 -19.88
CA VAL A 139 14.40 37.95 -19.90
C VAL A 139 13.33 37.16 -20.63
N LYS A 140 13.73 36.35 -21.60
CA LYS A 140 12.86 35.37 -22.27
C LYS A 140 13.45 33.98 -22.08
N GLU A 141 13.41 33.48 -20.84
CA GLU A 141 14.00 32.17 -20.48
C GLU A 141 13.43 31.02 -21.33
N ALA A 142 12.12 31.06 -21.64
CA ALA A 142 11.47 30.06 -22.50
C ALA A 142 12.06 29.98 -23.92
N LEU A 143 12.68 31.07 -24.39
CA LEU A 143 13.33 31.18 -25.69
C LEU A 143 14.86 31.18 -25.56
N GLY A 144 15.40 31.09 -24.34
CA GLY A 144 16.84 30.99 -24.09
C GLY A 144 17.64 32.28 -24.29
N PHE A 145 17.02 33.47 -24.28
CA PHE A 145 17.75 34.74 -24.46
C PHE A 145 17.39 35.82 -23.44
N VAL A 146 18.29 36.79 -23.29
CA VAL A 146 18.16 37.99 -22.47
C VAL A 146 18.48 39.25 -23.27
N VAL A 147 17.91 40.37 -22.85
CA VAL A 147 18.21 41.70 -23.37
C VAL A 147 18.97 42.46 -22.30
N ILE A 148 20.10 43.08 -22.67
CA ILE A 148 20.96 43.83 -21.77
C ILE A 148 21.04 45.31 -22.16
N ASP A 149 21.19 46.21 -21.17
CA ASP A 149 21.36 47.67 -21.36
C ASP A 149 22.79 48.08 -21.77
N ALA A 150 23.42 47.25 -22.61
CA ALA A 150 24.68 47.57 -23.24
C ALA A 150 24.66 47.19 -24.72
N GLY A 151 25.07 48.14 -25.55
CA GLY A 151 25.23 47.98 -26.99
C GLY A 151 26.62 48.42 -27.45
N SER A 152 26.74 48.79 -28.72
CA SER A 152 28.04 49.14 -29.31
C SER A 152 28.75 50.32 -28.63
N ALA A 153 28.01 51.26 -28.01
CA ALA A 153 28.64 52.39 -27.29
C ALA A 153 29.40 51.97 -26.02
N LYS A 154 29.09 50.79 -25.46
CA LYS A 154 29.82 50.18 -24.34
C LYS A 154 30.84 49.13 -24.81
N GLY A 155 31.13 49.08 -26.12
CA GLY A 155 32.08 48.13 -26.71
C GLY A 155 31.57 46.69 -26.75
N ILE A 156 30.25 46.49 -26.73
CA ILE A 156 29.66 45.15 -26.89
C ILE A 156 29.68 44.75 -28.36
N GLU A 157 30.20 43.57 -28.64
CA GLU A 157 30.28 42.98 -29.97
C GLU A 157 29.61 41.60 -30.01
N LYS A 158 29.10 41.21 -31.18
CA LYS A 158 28.58 39.86 -31.41
C LYS A 158 29.66 38.81 -31.11
N GLY A 159 29.29 37.76 -30.39
CA GLY A 159 30.17 36.70 -29.90
C GLY A 159 30.87 36.99 -28.58
N SER A 160 30.71 38.20 -28.01
CA SER A 160 31.24 38.51 -26.68
C SER A 160 30.56 37.68 -25.60
N ARG A 161 31.32 37.22 -24.60
CA ARG A 161 30.79 36.45 -23.47
C ARG A 161 30.83 37.24 -22.18
N PHE A 162 29.80 37.07 -21.37
CA PHE A 162 29.66 37.73 -20.09
C PHE A 162 29.03 36.79 -19.06
N ASN A 163 29.23 37.11 -17.77
CA ASN A 163 28.52 36.43 -16.69
C ASN A 163 27.39 37.31 -16.18
N ILE A 164 26.27 36.69 -15.84
CA ILE A 164 25.16 37.33 -15.13
C ILE A 164 25.35 37.10 -13.64
N ARG A 165 25.40 38.17 -12.83
CA ARG A 165 25.61 38.14 -11.39
C ARG A 165 24.38 38.66 -10.65
N ARG A 166 24.10 38.02 -9.52
CA ARG A 166 23.22 38.55 -8.47
C ARG A 166 23.97 38.55 -7.15
N ASP A 167 24.30 39.74 -6.66
CA ASP A 167 25.13 39.96 -5.47
C ASP A 167 26.50 39.24 -5.56
N LYS A 168 26.70 38.15 -4.82
CA LYS A 168 27.96 37.39 -4.79
C LYS A 168 27.98 36.12 -5.65
N PHE A 169 26.92 35.86 -6.41
CA PHE A 169 26.74 34.60 -7.16
C PHE A 169 26.58 34.84 -8.67
N ILE A 170 27.13 33.91 -9.47
CA ILE A 170 26.86 33.84 -10.90
C ILE A 170 25.57 33.06 -11.12
N VAL A 171 24.67 33.65 -11.89
CA VAL A 171 23.33 33.15 -12.20
C VAL A 171 23.33 32.41 -13.54
N ALA A 172 24.09 32.89 -14.53
CA ALA A 172 24.25 32.27 -15.83
C ALA A 172 25.46 32.87 -16.59
N GLU A 173 25.88 32.20 -17.66
CA GLU A 173 26.77 32.77 -18.69
C GLU A 173 25.91 33.15 -19.90
N VAL A 174 26.25 34.27 -20.55
CA VAL A 174 25.55 34.77 -21.72
C VAL A 174 26.54 35.09 -22.84
N GLU A 175 26.22 34.67 -24.05
CA GLU A 175 26.95 35.02 -25.27
C GLU A 175 26.10 35.97 -26.12
N ILE A 176 26.66 37.10 -26.53
CA ILE A 176 25.95 38.10 -27.33
C ILE A 176 25.73 37.57 -28.73
N ASP A 177 24.47 37.37 -29.11
CA ASP A 177 24.13 36.94 -30.47
C ASP A 177 23.93 38.16 -31.38
N GLU A 178 23.33 39.23 -30.89
CA GLU A 178 23.07 40.41 -31.71
C GLU A 178 23.20 41.71 -30.91
N VAL A 179 23.84 42.71 -31.50
CA VAL A 179 23.87 44.08 -30.96
C VAL A 179 22.79 44.86 -31.71
N VAL A 180 21.72 45.21 -30.99
CA VAL A 180 20.51 45.81 -31.60
C VAL A 180 20.75 47.29 -31.89
N ASP A 181 21.34 48.01 -30.95
CA ASP A 181 21.61 49.44 -31.07
C ASP A 181 22.83 49.86 -30.22
N SER A 182 23.07 51.16 -30.08
CA SER A 182 24.18 51.70 -29.27
C SER A 182 24.09 51.37 -27.78
N THR A 183 22.88 51.08 -27.30
CA THR A 183 22.50 50.92 -25.88
C THR A 183 22.02 49.53 -25.51
N ASN A 184 21.59 48.69 -26.46
CA ASN A 184 20.97 47.40 -26.20
C ASN A 184 21.59 46.28 -27.04
N SER A 185 21.70 45.09 -26.43
CA SER A 185 22.09 43.85 -27.11
C SER A 185 21.25 42.67 -26.63
N ILE A 186 21.16 41.64 -27.47
CA ILE A 186 20.52 40.37 -27.19
C ILE A 186 21.61 39.31 -27.01
N GLY A 187 21.53 38.59 -25.90
CA GLY A 187 22.44 37.49 -25.59
C GLY A 187 21.70 36.18 -25.36
N ASN A 188 22.28 35.09 -25.87
CA ASN A 188 21.80 33.74 -25.64
C ASN A 188 22.36 33.21 -24.32
N ILE A 189 21.49 32.59 -23.53
CA ILE A 189 21.81 32.00 -22.24
C ILE A 189 22.45 30.63 -22.48
N ASP A 190 23.63 30.40 -21.90
CA ASP A 190 24.24 29.07 -21.85
C ASP A 190 23.53 28.22 -20.78
N ILE A 191 22.59 27.37 -21.23
CA ILE A 191 21.75 26.55 -20.35
C ILE A 191 22.59 25.53 -19.56
N ASP A 192 23.67 25.02 -20.14
CA ASP A 192 24.52 24.02 -19.51
C ASP A 192 25.33 24.61 -18.34
N LYS A 193 25.54 25.92 -18.35
CA LYS A 193 26.25 26.66 -17.30
C LYS A 193 25.33 27.41 -16.35
N LYS A 194 24.01 27.21 -16.47
CA LYS A 194 23.02 27.75 -15.56
C LYS A 194 22.83 26.79 -14.36
N PRO A 195 23.05 27.24 -13.11
CA PRO A 195 22.81 26.39 -11.95
C PRO A 195 21.33 25.97 -11.84
N PRO A 196 21.04 24.72 -11.42
CA PRO A 196 19.67 24.22 -11.37
C PRO A 196 18.82 25.00 -10.35
N GLY A 197 17.61 25.38 -10.77
CA GLY A 197 16.63 26.07 -9.92
C GLY A 197 16.84 27.57 -9.72
N ILE A 198 17.85 28.18 -10.36
CA ILE A 198 18.07 29.64 -10.29
C ILE A 198 17.53 30.28 -11.58
N ASN A 199 16.64 31.28 -11.48
CA ASN A 199 16.16 32.03 -12.65
C ASN A 199 16.80 33.42 -12.75
N ILE A 200 17.06 33.84 -13.98
CA ILE A 200 17.56 35.18 -14.31
C ILE A 200 16.40 36.16 -14.16
N ARG A 201 16.68 37.36 -13.65
CA ARG A 201 15.69 38.41 -13.42
C ARG A 201 16.14 39.72 -14.04
N GLU A 202 15.17 40.56 -14.33
CA GLU A 202 15.43 41.97 -14.67
C GLU A 202 16.15 42.65 -13.50
N GLY A 203 17.16 43.45 -13.83
CA GLY A 203 18.03 44.10 -12.86
C GLY A 203 19.25 43.28 -12.42
N ASP A 204 19.39 42.01 -12.82
CA ASP A 204 20.64 41.27 -12.64
C ASP A 204 21.78 41.95 -13.40
N GLU A 205 22.99 41.89 -12.86
CA GLU A 205 24.14 42.62 -13.40
C GLU A 205 24.97 41.76 -14.34
N ILE A 206 25.46 42.38 -15.41
CA ILE A 206 26.36 41.75 -16.38
C ILE A 206 27.80 42.13 -16.02
N ILE A 207 28.67 41.14 -15.85
CA ILE A 207 30.10 41.32 -15.56
C ILE A 207 30.95 40.60 -16.61
N GLY A 208 32.22 40.97 -16.70
CA GLY A 208 33.17 40.39 -17.66
C GLY A 208 33.34 38.86 -17.52
N TYR A 209 33.64 38.21 -18.64
CA TYR A 209 34.11 36.83 -18.69
C TYR A 209 35.51 36.76 -19.34
N PRO A 210 36.48 36.02 -18.74
CA PRO A 210 36.43 35.42 -17.42
C PRO A 210 36.57 36.46 -16.29
N ILE A 211 36.23 36.07 -15.05
CA ILE A 211 36.37 36.93 -13.87
C ILE A 211 37.82 36.85 -13.40
N PHE A 212 38.61 37.90 -13.68
CA PHE A 212 40.02 38.00 -13.28
C PHE A 212 40.17 38.45 -11.82
#